data_AF-A0A7T5REW0-F1
#
_entry.id   AF-A0A7T5REW0-F1
#
_cell.length_a   1.000
_cell.length_b   1.000
_cell.length_c   1.000
_cell.angle_alpha   90.00
_cell.angle_beta   90.00
_cell.angle_gamma   90.00
#
_symmetry.space_group_name_H-M   'P 1'
#
loop_
_entity.id
_entity.type
_entity.pdbx_description
1 polymer ?
#
loop_
_entity_poly.entity_id
_entity_poly.type
_entity_poly.pdbx_seq_one_letter_code
_entity_poly.pdbx_strand_id
1 'polypeptide(L)'
;MNQDKSFLREVASTALAIIAVVIVLYFLNTYTAIFKSEESNPPEITPIPPVINELPGATPPEQKTSFVDLITTKDNYKITDNPYSSENYNKMSRQLALIGTFEIAKLRIKGNLYDNKEHFLSINIGAESGIYNAARKSSEGLDVSLTKENGGVFNKDNPIDIEVDFFGQQTLSTTKNEFLSTRKTTKLVKFWDFIQPQPPAPSVNKILVAPFNKDGIFTGTIESMRFEYSCKEEGSCKTVACPNDVLATKCLLDNFGANAKTDWEKWYKSVTN
;
A
#
# COMPACT_ATOMS: atom_id res chain seq x y z
N MET A 1 -17.23 -63.98 -26.07
CA MET A 1 -17.47 -63.21 -24.83
C MET A 1 -16.68 -61.88 -24.83
N ASN A 2 -16.75 -61.08 -25.90
CA ASN A 2 -16.01 -59.79 -26.02
C ASN A 2 -16.74 -58.70 -26.81
N GLN A 3 -17.96 -58.93 -27.32
CA GLN A 3 -18.74 -57.90 -28.04
C GLN A 3 -19.61 -57.03 -27.11
N ASP A 4 -19.97 -57.50 -25.91
CA ASP A 4 -20.83 -56.74 -24.99
C ASP A 4 -20.15 -55.52 -24.35
N LYS A 5 -18.81 -55.57 -24.18
CA LYS A 5 -18.08 -54.49 -23.48
C LYS A 5 -17.82 -53.26 -24.38
N SER A 6 -17.75 -53.42 -25.70
CA SER A 6 -17.55 -52.29 -26.61
C SER A 6 -18.83 -51.48 -26.78
N PHE A 7 -19.97 -52.17 -26.90
CA PHE A 7 -21.28 -51.54 -27.02
C PHE A 7 -21.64 -50.72 -25.77
N LEU A 8 -21.40 -51.28 -24.56
CA LEU A 8 -21.62 -50.56 -23.31
C LEU A 8 -20.72 -49.33 -23.13
N ARG A 9 -19.49 -49.35 -23.66
CA ARG A 9 -18.59 -48.19 -23.65
C ARG A 9 -19.02 -47.09 -24.62
N GLU A 10 -19.51 -47.47 -25.78
CA GLU A 10 -19.97 -46.54 -26.80
C GLU A 10 -21.24 -45.82 -26.36
N VAL A 11 -22.19 -46.56 -25.79
CA VAL A 11 -23.43 -46.00 -25.19
C VAL A 11 -23.11 -45.07 -24.01
N ALA A 12 -22.17 -45.44 -23.13
CA ALA A 12 -21.75 -44.60 -22.00
C ALA A 12 -21.07 -43.30 -22.44
N SER A 13 -20.25 -43.35 -23.50
CA SER A 13 -19.61 -42.18 -24.10
C SER A 13 -20.65 -41.20 -24.69
N THR A 14 -21.63 -41.73 -25.44
CA THR A 14 -22.72 -40.90 -25.97
C THR A 14 -23.62 -40.33 -24.88
N ALA A 15 -23.90 -41.08 -23.82
CA ALA A 15 -24.70 -40.58 -22.69
C ALA A 15 -23.99 -39.44 -21.95
N LEU A 16 -22.68 -39.55 -21.71
CA LEU A 16 -21.86 -38.50 -21.09
C LEU A 16 -21.78 -37.24 -21.95
N ALA A 17 -21.64 -37.40 -23.27
CA ALA A 17 -21.64 -36.26 -24.20
C ALA A 17 -22.98 -35.52 -24.21
N ILE A 18 -24.11 -36.24 -24.18
CA ILE A 18 -25.45 -35.64 -24.10
C ILE A 18 -25.63 -34.90 -22.77
N ILE A 19 -25.21 -35.50 -21.64
CA ILE A 19 -25.30 -34.84 -20.32
C ILE A 19 -24.46 -33.55 -20.29
N ALA A 20 -23.24 -33.56 -20.86
CA ALA A 20 -22.40 -32.37 -20.93
C ALA A 20 -23.05 -31.25 -21.75
N VAL A 21 -23.67 -31.58 -22.89
CA VAL A 21 -24.39 -30.61 -23.72
C VAL A 21 -25.63 -30.05 -23.00
N VAL A 22 -26.38 -30.89 -22.29
CA VAL A 22 -27.54 -30.45 -21.49
C VAL A 22 -27.13 -29.52 -20.36
N ILE A 23 -26.01 -29.80 -19.67
CA ILE A 23 -25.49 -28.93 -18.61
C ILE A 23 -25.05 -27.57 -19.19
N VAL A 24 -24.31 -27.56 -20.30
CA VAL A 24 -23.86 -26.31 -20.96
C VAL A 24 -25.06 -25.48 -21.44
N LEU A 25 -26.08 -26.11 -22.03
CA LEU A 25 -27.31 -25.42 -22.45
C LEU A 25 -28.10 -24.88 -21.25
N TYR A 26 -28.17 -25.61 -20.13
CA TYR A 26 -28.84 -25.14 -18.92
C TYR A 26 -28.12 -23.93 -18.31
N PHE A 27 -26.79 -23.93 -18.26
CA PHE A 27 -25.99 -22.80 -17.79
C PHE A 27 -26.12 -21.56 -18.71
N LEU A 28 -26.15 -21.74 -20.03
CA LEU A 28 -26.37 -20.63 -20.97
C LEU A 28 -27.79 -20.03 -20.82
N ASN A 29 -28.80 -20.87 -20.56
CA ASN A 29 -30.18 -20.41 -20.41
C ASN A 29 -30.41 -19.70 -19.06
N THR A 30 -29.76 -20.12 -17.97
CA THR A 30 -29.80 -19.39 -16.69
C THR A 30 -28.99 -18.11 -16.72
N TYR A 31 -27.84 -18.08 -17.39
CA TYR A 31 -27.03 -16.86 -17.53
C TYR A 31 -27.76 -15.77 -18.31
N THR A 32 -28.45 -16.14 -19.39
CA THR A 32 -29.26 -15.19 -20.17
C THR A 32 -30.53 -14.75 -19.44
N ALA A 33 -31.16 -15.60 -18.62
CA ALA A 33 -32.31 -15.21 -17.81
C ALA A 33 -31.97 -14.22 -16.68
N ILE A 34 -30.80 -14.35 -16.05
CA ILE A 34 -30.34 -13.44 -14.99
C ILE A 34 -30.01 -12.06 -15.57
N PHE A 35 -29.26 -12.00 -16.68
CA PHE A 35 -28.92 -10.72 -17.33
C PHE A 35 -30.14 -10.01 -17.95
N LYS A 36 -31.13 -10.75 -18.45
CA LYS A 36 -32.35 -10.16 -19.03
C LYS A 36 -33.35 -9.69 -17.95
N SER A 37 -33.24 -10.20 -16.73
CA SER A 37 -34.02 -9.73 -15.57
C SER A 37 -33.46 -8.43 -14.97
N GLU A 38 -32.17 -8.15 -15.15
CA GLU A 38 -31.54 -6.90 -14.67
C GLU A 38 -31.78 -5.70 -15.61
N GLU A 39 -32.21 -5.96 -16.86
CA GLU A 39 -32.36 -4.92 -17.89
C GLU A 39 -33.83 -4.47 -18.12
N SER A 40 -34.80 -4.98 -17.35
CA SER A 40 -36.25 -4.74 -17.59
C SER A 40 -37.02 -4.03 -16.48
N ASN A 41 -36.35 -3.50 -15.46
CA ASN A 41 -36.99 -2.56 -14.54
C ASN A 41 -36.67 -1.12 -14.96
N PRO A 42 -37.63 -0.36 -15.52
CA PRO A 42 -37.46 1.08 -15.63
C PRO A 42 -37.27 1.66 -14.22
N PRO A 43 -36.39 2.64 -14.02
CA PRO A 43 -36.24 3.28 -12.71
C PRO A 43 -37.59 3.86 -12.30
N GLU A 44 -38.11 3.39 -11.16
CA GLU A 44 -39.26 4.00 -10.52
C GLU A 44 -38.87 5.44 -10.17
N ILE A 45 -39.45 6.40 -10.89
CA ILE A 45 -39.25 7.82 -10.66
C ILE A 45 -39.92 8.12 -9.32
N THR A 46 -39.14 8.06 -8.24
CA THR A 46 -39.57 8.66 -6.98
C THR A 46 -39.76 10.15 -7.24
N PRO A 47 -40.94 10.73 -6.93
CA PRO A 47 -41.11 12.17 -7.02
C PRO A 47 -40.05 12.82 -6.13
N ILE A 48 -39.19 13.63 -6.75
CA ILE A 48 -38.20 14.45 -6.06
C ILE A 48 -39.00 15.30 -5.06
N PRO A 49 -38.83 15.13 -3.73
CA PRO A 49 -39.45 16.03 -2.78
C PRO A 49 -38.96 17.45 -3.10
N PRO A 50 -39.82 18.48 -2.98
CA PRO A 50 -39.42 19.86 -3.25
C PRO A 50 -38.14 20.16 -2.48
N VAL A 51 -37.17 20.79 -3.16
CA VAL A 51 -35.93 21.27 -2.56
C VAL A 51 -36.31 22.17 -1.39
N ILE A 52 -36.31 21.61 -0.19
CA ILE A 52 -36.21 22.40 1.03
C ILE A 52 -34.83 23.00 0.92
N ASN A 53 -34.73 24.32 0.77
CA ASN A 53 -33.48 25.03 0.96
C ASN A 53 -32.89 24.53 2.28
N GLU A 54 -31.89 23.67 2.22
CA GLU A 54 -31.11 23.32 3.39
C GLU A 54 -30.64 24.66 3.96
N LEU A 55 -30.98 24.92 5.24
CA LEU A 55 -30.22 25.86 6.04
C LEU A 55 -28.74 25.59 5.73
N PRO A 56 -27.88 26.61 5.55
CA PRO A 56 -26.47 26.38 5.29
C PRO A 56 -25.95 25.44 6.37
N GLY A 57 -25.76 24.17 5.98
CA GLY A 57 -25.28 23.12 6.85
C GLY A 57 -23.97 23.63 7.39
N ALA A 58 -23.83 23.62 8.71
CA ALA A 58 -22.56 23.94 9.35
C ALA A 58 -21.47 23.18 8.59
N THR A 59 -20.57 23.92 7.94
CA THR A 59 -19.36 23.34 7.36
C THR A 59 -18.78 22.43 8.44
N PRO A 60 -18.58 21.12 8.18
CA PRO A 60 -17.89 20.27 9.14
C PRO A 60 -16.64 21.04 9.58
N PRO A 61 -16.37 21.16 10.90
CA PRO A 61 -15.23 21.94 11.36
C PRO A 61 -14.01 21.48 10.57
N GLU A 62 -13.37 22.42 9.88
CA GLU A 62 -12.22 22.16 9.02
C GLU A 62 -11.19 21.41 9.87
N GLN A 63 -11.02 20.11 9.60
CA GLN A 63 -10.18 19.26 10.43
C GLN A 63 -8.76 19.80 10.35
N LYS A 64 -8.22 20.24 11.49
CA LYS A 64 -6.87 20.80 11.55
C LYS A 64 -5.85 19.68 11.37
N THR A 65 -5.40 19.49 10.13
CA THR A 65 -4.27 18.62 9.83
C THR A 65 -2.96 19.28 10.25
N SER A 66 -2.06 18.47 10.77
CA SER A 66 -0.70 18.85 11.16
C SER A 66 0.31 18.13 10.28
N PHE A 67 1.50 18.72 10.13
CA PHE A 67 2.54 18.19 9.26
C PHE A 67 3.87 18.06 10.02
N VAL A 68 4.59 16.98 9.73
CA VAL A 68 5.98 16.76 10.15
C VAL A 68 6.81 16.49 8.91
N ASP A 69 7.82 17.32 8.69
CA ASP A 69 8.79 17.13 7.61
C ASP A 69 9.85 16.09 8.04
N LEU A 70 10.01 15.02 7.26
CA LEU A 70 11.05 14.01 7.41
C LEU A 70 12.24 14.27 6.48
N ILE A 71 11.94 14.80 5.29
CA ILE A 71 12.92 15.30 4.32
C ILE A 71 12.38 16.62 3.78
N THR A 72 13.26 17.60 3.65
CA THR A 72 13.03 18.88 2.98
C THR A 72 14.05 19.07 1.87
N THR A 73 13.80 20.04 0.98
CA THR A 73 14.71 20.36 -0.12
C THR A 73 16.11 20.77 0.35
N LYS A 74 16.24 21.25 1.60
CA LYS A 74 17.51 21.64 2.20
C LYS A 74 18.40 20.46 2.57
N ASP A 75 17.82 19.27 2.75
CA ASP A 75 18.56 18.08 3.17
C ASP A 75 19.41 17.50 2.04
N ASN A 76 19.18 17.91 0.78
CA ASN A 76 19.85 17.39 -0.41
C ASN A 76 19.87 15.86 -0.45
N TYR A 77 18.75 15.23 -0.09
CA TYR A 77 18.65 13.79 0.07
C TYR A 77 18.75 13.07 -1.29
N LYS A 78 19.94 12.54 -1.56
CA LYS A 78 20.27 11.84 -2.80
C LYS A 78 20.52 10.36 -2.54
N ILE A 79 19.98 9.53 -3.41
CA ILE A 79 20.23 8.09 -3.41
C ILE A 79 21.34 7.80 -4.43
N THR A 80 22.47 7.27 -3.97
CA THR A 80 23.63 6.94 -4.83
C THR A 80 24.12 5.50 -4.70
N ASP A 81 23.76 4.84 -3.60
CA ASP A 81 24.20 3.49 -3.26
C ASP A 81 23.01 2.64 -2.81
N ASN A 82 23.22 1.34 -2.61
CA ASN A 82 22.18 0.47 -2.06
C ASN A 82 21.73 0.98 -0.68
N PRO A 83 20.47 1.46 -0.53
CA PRO A 83 19.99 2.04 0.71
C PRO A 83 19.65 0.97 1.76
N TYR A 84 19.60 -0.31 1.38
CA TYR A 84 19.32 -1.44 2.27
C TYR A 84 20.58 -2.12 2.81
N SER A 85 21.78 -1.60 2.52
CA SER A 85 23.00 -2.09 3.17
C SER A 85 22.98 -1.76 4.66
N SER A 86 23.68 -2.57 5.48
CA SER A 86 23.81 -2.35 6.93
C SER A 86 24.35 -0.95 7.26
N GLU A 87 25.24 -0.42 6.42
CA GLU A 87 25.87 0.88 6.60
C GLU A 87 24.97 2.06 6.19
N ASN A 88 24.13 1.87 5.18
CA ASN A 88 23.35 2.96 4.58
C ASN A 88 21.94 3.07 5.16
N TYR A 89 21.32 1.96 5.55
CA TYR A 89 19.92 1.95 5.94
C TYR A 89 19.62 2.92 7.08
N ASN A 90 20.46 2.96 8.12
CA ASN A 90 20.29 3.91 9.23
C ASN A 90 20.52 5.37 8.83
N LYS A 91 21.43 5.62 7.88
CA LYS A 91 21.75 6.97 7.40
C LYS A 91 20.65 7.51 6.47
N MET A 92 20.10 6.64 5.65
CA MET A 92 19.14 6.99 4.60
C MET A 92 17.70 6.97 5.11
N SER A 93 17.30 5.97 5.90
CA SER A 93 15.96 5.95 6.49
C SER A 93 15.73 7.16 7.41
N ARG A 94 14.49 7.62 7.47
CA ARG A 94 14.02 8.64 8.41
C ARG A 94 13.23 7.98 9.52
N GLN A 95 13.41 8.46 10.74
CA GLN A 95 12.72 7.93 11.90
C GLN A 95 11.50 8.79 12.21
N LEU A 96 10.30 8.19 12.17
CA LEU A 96 9.04 8.82 12.54
C LEU A 96 8.55 8.20 13.85
N ALA A 97 8.43 9.01 14.89
CA ALA A 97 7.84 8.57 16.15
C ALA A 97 6.38 9.00 16.26
N LEU A 98 5.54 8.05 16.67
CA LEU A 98 4.07 8.19 16.74
C LEU A 98 3.60 7.77 18.13
N ILE A 99 2.62 8.48 18.68
CA ILE A 99 1.92 8.09 19.90
C ILE A 99 0.46 8.54 19.83
N GLY A 100 -0.46 7.75 20.37
CA GLY A 100 -1.87 8.11 20.49
C GLY A 100 -2.77 7.71 19.30
N THR A 101 -3.96 8.30 19.23
CA THR A 101 -5.04 7.88 18.31
C THR A 101 -5.21 8.80 17.11
N PHE A 102 -4.91 8.27 15.93
CA PHE A 102 -4.90 9.01 14.67
C PHE A 102 -6.19 8.79 13.87
N GLU A 103 -6.63 9.84 13.18
CA GLU A 103 -7.71 9.81 12.18
C GLU A 103 -7.15 9.91 10.76
N ILE A 104 -6.19 10.80 10.55
CA ILE A 104 -5.41 10.91 9.30
C ILE A 104 -3.95 10.53 9.59
N ALA A 105 -3.37 9.73 8.70
CA ALA A 105 -1.96 9.36 8.70
C ALA A 105 -1.50 9.12 7.25
N LYS A 106 -0.88 10.13 6.64
CA LYS A 106 -0.50 10.12 5.23
C LYS A 106 0.95 10.54 5.06
N LEU A 107 1.67 9.88 4.16
CA LEU A 107 3.03 10.25 3.79
C LEU A 107 3.02 10.80 2.36
N ARG A 108 3.33 12.09 2.21
CA ARG A 108 3.49 12.76 0.92
C ARG A 108 4.96 12.76 0.54
N ILE A 109 5.28 12.27 -0.66
CA ILE A 109 6.65 12.11 -1.14
C ILE A 109 6.77 12.86 -2.47
N LYS A 110 7.74 13.77 -2.55
CA LYS A 110 8.14 14.41 -3.81
C LYS A 110 9.60 14.15 -4.10
N GLY A 111 9.92 13.88 -5.35
CA GLY A 111 11.27 13.57 -5.78
C GLY A 111 11.48 13.76 -7.27
N ASN A 112 12.75 13.95 -7.64
CA ASN A 112 13.15 14.21 -9.02
C ASN A 112 14.13 13.16 -9.52
N LEU A 113 14.02 12.88 -10.81
CA LEU A 113 14.88 11.99 -11.57
C LEU A 113 15.59 12.79 -12.67
N TYR A 114 16.84 12.44 -12.95
CA TYR A 114 17.71 13.23 -13.82
C TYR A 114 17.76 12.72 -15.27
N ASP A 115 17.14 11.58 -15.54
CA ASP A 115 17.11 10.96 -16.85
C ASP A 115 15.68 10.53 -17.24
N ASN A 116 15.50 10.23 -18.53
CA ASN A 116 14.21 9.81 -19.09
C ASN A 116 14.02 8.28 -19.05
N LYS A 117 14.88 7.55 -18.31
CA LYS A 117 14.72 6.11 -18.15
C LYS A 117 13.60 5.82 -17.16
N GLU A 118 13.10 4.60 -17.20
CA GLU A 118 12.08 4.13 -16.27
C GLU A 118 12.73 3.82 -14.92
N HIS A 119 12.24 4.50 -13.88
CA HIS A 119 12.56 4.23 -12.49
C HIS A 119 11.32 3.77 -11.74
N PHE A 120 11.56 2.97 -10.72
CA PHE A 120 10.56 2.43 -9.81
C PHE A 120 10.86 2.94 -8.40
N LEU A 121 9.85 2.95 -7.54
CA LEU A 121 9.98 3.49 -6.19
C LEU A 121 9.94 2.37 -5.15
N SER A 122 11.08 2.09 -4.52
CA SER A 122 11.12 1.22 -3.35
C SER A 122 10.63 1.99 -2.12
N ILE A 123 9.68 1.43 -1.38
CA ILE A 123 9.13 1.98 -0.15
C ILE A 123 9.33 0.96 0.96
N ASN A 124 9.85 1.42 2.10
CA ASN A 124 9.83 0.70 3.36
C ASN A 124 9.26 1.60 4.45
N ILE A 125 8.27 1.09 5.17
CA ILE A 125 7.60 1.76 6.30
C ILE A 125 7.44 0.72 7.40
N GLY A 126 8.10 0.96 8.54
CA GLY A 126 8.09 0.02 9.66
C GLY A 126 8.67 -1.34 9.24
N ALA A 127 7.90 -2.41 9.45
CA ALA A 127 8.31 -3.77 9.12
C ALA A 127 8.01 -4.20 7.67
N GLU A 128 7.33 -3.38 6.87
CA GLU A 128 6.91 -3.75 5.52
C GLU A 128 7.69 -3.00 4.45
N SER A 129 7.92 -3.68 3.32
CA SER A 129 8.62 -3.12 2.18
C SER A 129 8.10 -3.67 0.86
N GLY A 130 8.21 -2.87 -0.19
CA GLY A 130 7.85 -3.27 -1.53
C GLY A 130 8.09 -2.14 -2.53
N ILE A 131 7.74 -2.40 -3.78
CA ILE A 131 7.87 -1.42 -4.85
C ILE A 131 6.47 -0.88 -5.14
N TYR A 132 6.32 0.44 -5.03
CA TYR A 132 5.04 1.15 -5.11
C TYR A 132 4.37 0.94 -6.47
N ASN A 133 3.10 0.53 -6.46
CA ASN A 133 2.27 0.27 -7.63
C ASN A 133 2.93 -0.62 -8.69
N ALA A 134 3.93 -1.42 -8.31
CA ALA A 134 4.65 -2.28 -9.23
C ALA A 134 4.12 -3.70 -9.23
N ALA A 135 4.19 -4.35 -10.38
CA ALA A 135 3.86 -5.75 -10.55
C ALA A 135 5.11 -6.56 -10.84
N ARG A 136 5.23 -7.73 -10.21
CA ARG A 136 6.32 -8.65 -10.48
C ARG A 136 6.00 -9.54 -11.69
N LYS A 137 6.98 -9.72 -12.58
CA LYS A 137 6.90 -10.64 -13.73
C LYS A 137 7.62 -11.96 -13.45
N SER A 138 8.72 -11.91 -12.71
CA SER A 138 9.54 -13.07 -12.37
C SER A 138 10.22 -12.91 -11.01
N SER A 139 10.97 -13.93 -10.56
CA SER A 139 11.72 -13.84 -9.29
C SER A 139 12.72 -12.68 -9.27
N GLU A 140 13.20 -12.24 -10.44
CA GLU A 140 14.23 -11.20 -10.57
C GLU A 140 13.74 -9.94 -11.30
N GLY A 141 12.50 -9.91 -11.79
CA GLY A 141 12.05 -8.85 -12.70
C GLY A 141 10.64 -8.34 -12.42
N LEU A 142 10.45 -7.04 -12.68
CA LEU A 142 9.15 -6.39 -12.71
C LEU A 142 8.50 -6.50 -14.09
N ASP A 143 7.17 -6.48 -14.10
CA ASP A 143 6.40 -6.24 -15.31
C ASP A 143 6.33 -4.74 -15.54
N VAL A 144 7.17 -4.22 -16.43
CA VAL A 144 7.28 -2.79 -16.69
C VAL A 144 5.98 -2.21 -17.24
N SER A 145 5.33 -2.91 -18.18
CA SER A 145 4.08 -2.44 -18.81
C SER A 145 2.97 -2.31 -17.77
N LEU A 146 2.74 -3.37 -16.99
CA LEU A 146 1.71 -3.35 -15.94
C LEU A 146 2.04 -2.37 -14.82
N THR A 147 3.32 -2.22 -14.46
CA THR A 147 3.75 -1.22 -13.47
C THR A 147 3.49 0.21 -13.96
N LYS A 148 3.67 0.46 -15.26
CA LYS A 148 3.36 1.76 -15.88
C LYS A 148 1.86 2.05 -15.88
N GLU A 149 1.04 1.06 -16.24
CA GLU A 149 -0.43 1.17 -16.18
C GLU A 149 -0.93 1.48 -14.77
N ASN A 150 -0.29 0.92 -13.74
CA ASN A 150 -0.59 1.18 -12.34
C ASN A 150 -0.03 2.53 -11.80
N GLY A 151 0.70 3.29 -12.63
CA GLY A 151 1.32 4.55 -12.22
C GLY A 151 2.58 4.41 -11.36
N GLY A 152 3.21 3.24 -11.33
CA GLY A 152 4.42 2.94 -10.55
C GLY A 152 5.76 3.22 -11.26
N VAL A 153 5.74 3.90 -12.42
CA VAL A 153 6.93 4.26 -13.21
C VAL A 153 7.13 5.77 -13.21
N PHE A 154 8.33 6.19 -12.85
CA PHE A 154 8.75 7.59 -12.75
C PHE A 154 9.93 7.85 -13.68
N ASN A 155 10.06 9.09 -14.15
CA ASN A 155 11.20 9.58 -14.93
C ASN A 155 11.33 11.10 -14.76
N LYS A 156 12.24 11.74 -15.51
CA LYS A 156 12.40 13.21 -15.47
C LYS A 156 11.12 13.99 -15.82
N ASP A 157 10.30 13.49 -16.74
CA ASP A 157 9.08 14.16 -17.22
C ASP A 157 7.85 13.78 -16.39
N ASN A 158 7.92 12.68 -15.64
CA ASN A 158 6.94 12.21 -14.66
C ASN A 158 7.64 12.04 -13.29
N PRO A 159 7.92 13.14 -12.58
CA PRO A 159 8.61 13.11 -11.31
C PRO A 159 7.79 12.38 -10.24
N ILE A 160 8.44 12.03 -9.13
CA ILE A 160 7.76 11.41 -7.99
C ILE A 160 6.92 12.48 -7.31
N ASP A 161 5.60 12.31 -7.29
CA ASP A 161 4.66 13.09 -6.47
C ASP A 161 3.53 12.13 -6.05
N ILE A 162 3.70 11.49 -4.89
CA ILE A 162 2.79 10.45 -4.41
C ILE A 162 2.32 10.71 -2.97
N GLU A 163 1.15 10.18 -2.66
CA GLU A 163 0.59 10.13 -1.31
C GLU A 163 0.36 8.67 -0.91
N VAL A 164 0.86 8.29 0.27
CA VAL A 164 0.67 6.97 0.86
C VAL A 164 -0.20 7.12 2.10
N ASP A 165 -1.46 6.71 2.00
CA ASP A 165 -2.37 6.63 3.14
C ASP A 165 -2.07 5.37 3.95
N PHE A 166 -1.74 5.53 5.24
CA PHE A 166 -1.37 4.42 6.10
C PHE A 166 -2.59 3.58 6.47
N PHE A 167 -3.78 4.17 6.56
CA PHE A 167 -5.03 3.47 6.82
C PHE A 167 -5.63 2.82 5.57
N GLY A 168 -5.32 3.39 4.39
CA GLY A 168 -5.70 2.86 3.10
C GLY A 168 -4.90 1.62 2.68
N GLN A 169 -5.47 0.84 1.75
CA GLN A 169 -4.73 -0.24 1.10
C GLN A 169 -3.88 0.33 -0.04
N GLN A 170 -2.60 -0.02 -0.03
CA GLN A 170 -1.61 0.37 -1.03
C GLN A 170 -1.18 -0.85 -1.84
N THR A 171 -1.10 -0.70 -3.15
CA THR A 171 -0.63 -1.78 -4.02
C THR A 171 0.90 -1.75 -4.05
N LEU A 172 1.52 -2.86 -3.63
CA LEU A 172 2.95 -3.07 -3.74
C LEU A 172 3.24 -4.31 -4.59
N SER A 173 4.42 -4.38 -5.20
CA SER A 173 4.91 -5.63 -5.75
C SER A 173 5.08 -6.67 -4.65
N THR A 174 4.80 -7.94 -4.93
CA THR A 174 5.26 -9.01 -4.04
C THR A 174 6.79 -9.07 -3.99
N THR A 175 7.33 -9.46 -2.85
CA THR A 175 8.73 -9.87 -2.71
C THR A 175 9.02 -11.09 -3.58
N LYS A 176 10.32 -11.39 -3.79
CA LYS A 176 10.75 -12.61 -4.49
C LYS A 176 10.16 -13.87 -3.84
N ASN A 177 10.20 -13.96 -2.51
CA ASN A 177 9.72 -15.12 -1.78
C ASN A 177 8.20 -15.30 -1.89
N GLU A 178 7.44 -14.22 -1.74
CA GLU A 178 5.98 -14.22 -1.91
C GLU A 178 5.58 -14.61 -3.34
N PHE A 179 6.30 -14.13 -4.35
CA PHE A 179 6.03 -14.50 -5.74
C PHE A 179 6.33 -15.97 -6.03
N LEU A 180 7.43 -16.49 -5.50
CA LEU A 180 7.79 -17.89 -5.70
C LEU A 180 6.78 -18.83 -5.03
N SER A 181 6.21 -18.45 -3.88
CA SER A 181 5.24 -19.27 -3.16
C SER A 181 3.81 -19.13 -3.69
N THR A 182 3.39 -17.94 -4.13
CA THR A 182 1.98 -17.67 -4.47
C THR A 182 1.72 -17.42 -5.96
N ARG A 183 2.76 -17.10 -6.74
CA ARG A 183 2.68 -16.59 -8.13
C ARG A 183 1.87 -15.29 -8.29
N LYS A 184 1.48 -14.64 -7.19
CA LYS A 184 0.87 -13.30 -7.22
C LYS A 184 1.93 -12.28 -7.58
N THR A 185 1.56 -11.31 -8.43
CA THR A 185 2.47 -10.26 -8.92
C THR A 185 2.48 -9.04 -8.00
N THR A 186 1.37 -8.80 -7.31
CA THR A 186 1.12 -7.68 -6.40
C THR A 186 0.54 -8.17 -5.07
N LYS A 187 0.63 -7.31 -4.05
CA LYS A 187 -0.03 -7.43 -2.76
C LYS A 187 -0.67 -6.10 -2.37
N LEU A 188 -1.77 -6.18 -1.61
CA LEU A 188 -2.38 -5.02 -0.97
C LEU A 188 -1.88 -4.93 0.47
N VAL A 189 -1.35 -3.77 0.83
CA VAL A 189 -0.72 -3.52 2.13
C VAL A 189 -1.39 -2.33 2.78
N LYS A 190 -1.81 -2.50 4.03
CA LYS A 190 -2.21 -1.39 4.90
C LYS A 190 -1.05 -1.09 5.84
N PHE A 191 -0.29 -0.03 5.55
CA PHE A 191 0.97 0.25 6.27
C PHE A 191 0.78 0.48 7.77
N TRP A 192 -0.40 0.95 8.19
CA TRP A 192 -0.72 1.10 9.61
C TRP A 192 -0.53 -0.19 10.40
N ASP A 193 -0.81 -1.35 9.82
CA ASP A 193 -0.73 -2.66 10.49
C ASP A 193 0.73 -3.09 10.74
N PHE A 194 1.69 -2.41 10.11
CA PHE A 194 3.14 -2.69 10.20
C PHE A 194 3.89 -1.65 11.06
N ILE A 195 3.17 -0.74 11.70
CA ILE A 195 3.69 0.19 12.70
C ILE A 195 3.79 -0.53 14.03
N GLN A 196 4.99 -0.56 14.61
CA GLN A 196 5.26 -1.37 15.79
C GLN A 196 6.04 -0.59 16.88
N PRO A 197 5.56 -0.56 18.14
CA PRO A 197 4.25 -1.03 18.60
C PRO A 197 3.08 -0.32 17.90
N GLN A 198 1.91 -0.96 17.85
CA GLN A 198 0.73 -0.35 17.28
C GLN A 198 0.25 0.85 18.13
N PRO A 199 0.02 2.04 17.56
CA PRO A 199 -0.59 3.15 18.28
C PRO A 199 -1.96 2.73 18.87
N PRO A 200 -2.31 3.18 20.09
CA PRO A 200 -1.82 4.39 20.76
C PRO A 200 -0.50 4.25 21.51
N ALA A 201 0.08 3.05 21.60
CA ALA A 201 1.39 2.87 22.18
C ALA A 201 2.47 3.66 21.40
N PRO A 202 3.50 4.18 22.09
CA PRO A 202 4.58 4.91 21.45
C PRO A 202 5.36 4.02 20.50
N SER A 203 5.61 4.48 19.28
CA SER A 203 6.40 3.75 18.28
C SER A 203 7.43 4.65 17.62
N VAL A 204 8.49 4.04 17.09
CA VAL A 204 9.51 4.71 16.27
C VAL A 204 9.75 3.84 15.05
N ASN A 205 9.36 4.35 13.89
CA ASN A 205 9.33 3.60 12.64
C ASN A 205 10.32 4.20 11.66
N LYS A 206 11.13 3.35 11.04
CA LYS A 206 11.97 3.76 9.93
C LYS A 206 11.12 3.84 8.66
N ILE A 207 11.36 4.89 7.91
CA ILE A 207 10.75 5.16 6.62
C ILE A 207 11.88 5.38 5.64
N LEU A 208 11.95 4.53 4.61
CA LEU A 208 12.92 4.65 3.53
C LEU A 208 12.18 4.66 2.20
N VAL A 209 12.45 5.66 1.39
CA VAL A 209 11.98 5.76 0.02
C VAL A 209 13.19 5.91 -0.88
N ALA A 210 13.28 5.06 -1.89
CA ALA A 210 14.44 5.02 -2.77
C ALA A 210 14.05 4.66 -4.21
N PRO A 211 14.22 5.60 -5.16
CA PRO A 211 14.09 5.30 -6.58
C PRO A 211 15.24 4.43 -7.08
N PHE A 212 14.93 3.55 -8.04
CA PHE A 212 15.91 2.71 -8.72
C PHE A 212 15.48 2.39 -10.15
N ASN A 213 16.43 2.10 -11.03
CA ASN A 213 16.15 1.76 -12.42
C ASN A 213 15.92 0.25 -12.62
N LYS A 214 15.58 -0.16 -13.84
CA LYS A 214 15.36 -1.58 -14.21
C LYS A 214 16.54 -2.52 -13.92
N ASP A 215 17.76 -1.98 -13.83
CA ASP A 215 18.98 -2.75 -13.57
C ASP A 215 19.23 -2.91 -12.06
N GLY A 216 18.31 -2.41 -11.21
CA GLY A 216 18.44 -2.44 -9.75
C GLY A 216 19.37 -1.35 -9.19
N ILE A 217 19.79 -0.40 -10.02
CA ILE A 217 20.68 0.69 -9.60
C ILE A 217 19.83 1.79 -8.96
N PHE A 218 20.08 2.04 -7.68
CA PHE A 218 19.44 3.09 -6.91
C PHE A 218 19.98 4.47 -7.30
N THR A 219 19.10 5.37 -7.73
CA THR A 219 19.46 6.71 -8.23
C THR A 219 18.26 7.65 -8.18
N GLY A 220 18.51 8.93 -7.94
CA GLY A 220 17.50 9.99 -7.87
C GLY A 220 17.58 10.78 -6.57
N THR A 221 16.64 11.70 -6.40
CA THR A 221 16.58 12.61 -5.25
C THR A 221 15.17 12.64 -4.70
N ILE A 222 15.03 12.51 -3.38
CA ILE A 222 13.77 12.79 -2.69
C ILE A 222 13.88 14.22 -2.17
N GLU A 223 13.04 15.10 -2.71
CA GLU A 223 13.06 16.53 -2.39
C GLU A 223 12.25 16.82 -1.15
N SER A 224 11.16 16.09 -0.94
CA SER A 224 10.39 16.21 0.29
C SER A 224 9.74 14.90 0.67
N MET A 225 9.68 14.66 1.97
CA MET A 225 8.90 13.59 2.55
C MET A 225 8.23 14.16 3.79
N ARG A 226 6.91 14.30 3.73
CA ARG A 226 6.10 14.98 4.75
C ARG A 226 5.02 14.04 5.25
N PHE A 227 4.98 13.86 6.56
CA PHE A 227 3.90 13.12 7.21
C PHE A 227 2.80 14.09 7.61
N GLU A 228 1.60 13.87 7.09
CA GLU A 228 0.37 14.58 7.43
C GLU A 228 -0.45 13.74 8.38
N TYR A 229 -0.98 14.37 9.42
CA TYR A 229 -1.81 13.68 10.40
C TYR A 229 -2.87 14.55 11.04
N SER A 230 -3.90 13.90 11.56
CA SER A 230 -4.88 14.47 12.50
C SER A 230 -5.18 13.46 13.59
N CYS A 231 -5.56 13.95 14.76
CA CYS A 231 -5.95 13.11 15.88
C CYS A 231 -7.46 12.89 15.87
N LYS A 232 -7.91 11.71 16.31
CA LYS A 232 -9.35 11.44 16.48
C LYS A 232 -10.01 12.41 17.47
N GLU A 233 -9.27 12.77 18.52
CA GLU A 233 -9.65 13.77 19.50
C GLU A 233 -8.51 14.79 19.61
N GLU A 234 -8.82 16.07 19.83
CA GLU A 234 -7.78 17.10 19.88
C GLU A 234 -6.73 16.78 20.95
N GLY A 235 -5.46 16.71 20.54
CA GLY A 235 -4.34 16.39 21.44
C GLY A 235 -4.19 14.90 21.79
N SER A 236 -5.05 14.01 21.28
CA SER A 236 -4.99 12.57 21.56
C SER A 236 -3.86 11.83 20.84
N CYS A 237 -3.17 12.50 19.93
CA CYS A 237 -2.06 11.95 19.16
C CYS A 237 -0.94 12.97 18.97
N LYS A 238 0.29 12.47 18.80
CA LYS A 238 1.46 13.29 18.49
C LYS A 238 2.41 12.54 17.59
N THR A 239 3.09 13.31 16.74
CA THR A 239 4.08 12.81 15.79
C THR A 239 5.33 13.66 15.82
N VAL A 240 6.50 13.06 15.68
CA VAL A 240 7.78 13.78 15.56
C VAL A 240 8.74 13.06 14.61
N ALA A 241 9.53 13.84 13.88
CA ALA A 241 10.68 13.35 13.14
C ALA A 241 11.86 13.18 14.11
N CYS A 242 12.30 11.95 14.36
CA CYS A 242 13.47 11.69 15.17
C CYS A 242 14.76 11.87 14.34
N PRO A 243 15.83 12.46 14.90
CA PRO A 243 17.12 12.49 14.23
C PRO A 243 17.65 11.08 13.97
N ASN A 244 18.27 10.86 12.81
CA ASN A 244 18.68 9.51 12.36
C ASN A 244 19.70 8.81 13.27
N ASP A 245 20.59 9.56 13.92
CA ASP A 245 21.64 9.03 14.80
C ASP A 245 21.25 9.01 16.29
N VAL A 246 19.98 9.34 16.60
CA VAL A 246 19.47 9.32 17.97
C VAL A 246 18.75 8.01 18.24
N LEU A 247 19.03 7.41 19.41
CA LEU A 247 18.34 6.22 19.88
C LEU A 247 16.83 6.48 19.99
N ALA A 248 16.02 5.51 19.54
CA ALA A 248 14.56 5.56 19.63
C ALA A 248 14.07 5.95 21.04
N THR A 249 14.66 5.35 22.08
CA THR A 249 14.33 5.64 23.49
C THR A 249 14.62 7.08 23.89
N LYS A 250 15.69 7.68 23.38
CA LYS A 250 16.02 9.09 23.61
C LYS A 250 15.03 10.00 22.90
N CYS A 251 14.69 9.71 21.64
CA CYS A 251 13.69 10.49 20.91
C CYS A 251 12.32 10.47 21.61
N LEU A 252 11.87 9.29 22.07
CA LEU A 252 10.61 9.14 22.80
C LEU A 252 10.64 9.89 24.14
N LEU A 253 11.74 9.79 24.90
CA LEU A 253 11.89 10.51 26.17
C LEU A 253 11.82 12.02 25.96
N ASP A 254 12.59 12.53 25.01
CA ASP A 254 12.74 13.98 24.78
C ASP A 254 11.44 14.61 24.24
N ASN A 255 10.62 13.86 23.48
CA ASN A 255 9.41 14.40 22.84
C ASN A 255 8.09 14.00 23.50
N PHE A 256 8.02 12.82 24.12
CA PHE A 256 6.79 12.25 24.69
C PHE A 256 6.90 11.91 26.18
N GLY A 257 8.10 11.99 26.79
CA GLY A 257 8.32 11.80 28.21
C GLY A 257 8.70 10.38 28.64
N ALA A 258 9.01 10.22 29.93
CA ALA A 258 9.56 8.98 30.49
C ALA A 258 8.63 7.77 30.32
N ASN A 259 7.32 7.97 30.47
CA ASN A 259 6.34 6.90 30.32
C ASN A 259 6.38 6.32 28.89
N ALA A 260 6.44 7.17 27.87
CA ALA A 260 6.52 6.73 26.48
C ALA A 260 7.78 5.91 26.19
N LYS A 261 8.94 6.34 26.73
CA LYS A 261 10.17 5.55 26.67
C LYS A 261 9.99 4.18 27.34
N THR A 262 9.46 4.15 28.57
CA THR A 262 9.31 2.91 29.34
C THR A 262 8.35 1.93 28.68
N ASP A 263 7.23 2.41 28.14
CA ASP A 263 6.25 1.57 27.44
C ASP A 263 6.84 0.94 26.17
N TRP A 264 7.58 1.73 25.39
CA TRP A 264 8.30 1.22 24.22
C TRP A 264 9.37 0.19 24.61
N GLU A 265 10.16 0.45 25.66
CA GLU A 265 11.19 -0.49 26.14
C GLU A 265 10.58 -1.81 26.64
N LYS A 266 9.42 -1.74 27.30
CA LYS A 266 8.69 -2.93 27.75
C LYS A 266 8.21 -3.75 26.57
N TRP A 267 7.63 -3.11 25.55
CA TRP A 267 7.24 -3.80 24.32
C TRP A 267 8.47 -4.41 23.61
N TYR A 268 9.54 -3.64 23.42
CA TYR A 268 10.73 -4.10 22.71
C TYR A 268 11.30 -5.37 23.35
N LYS A 269 11.44 -5.39 24.68
CA LYS A 269 11.87 -6.58 25.43
C LYS A 269 10.93 -7.78 25.29
N SER A 270 9.64 -7.56 25.04
CA SER A 270 8.66 -8.64 24.90
C SER A 270 8.68 -9.31 23.52
N VAL A 271 9.26 -8.66 22.51
CA VAL A 271 9.36 -9.20 21.14
C VAL A 271 10.77 -9.65 20.76
N THR A 272 11.78 -9.32 21.57
CA THR A 272 13.18 -9.75 21.36
C THR A 272 13.65 -10.85 22.30
N ASN A 273 12.87 -11.21 23.33
CA ASN A 273 13.15 -12.31 24.26
C ASN A 273 12.09 -13.41 24.07
#